data_AF-E1RHG7-F1
#
_entry.id   AF-E1RHG7-F1
#
_cell.length_a   1.000
_cell.length_b   1.000
_cell.length_c   1.000
_cell.angle_alpha   90.00
_cell.angle_beta   90.00
_cell.angle_gamma   90.00
#
_symmetry.space_group_name_H-M   'P 1'
#
loop_
_entity.id
_entity.type
_entity.pdbx_description
1 polymer ?
#
loop_
_entity_poly.entity_id
_entity_poly.type
_entity_poly.pdbx_seq_one_letter_code
_entity_poly.pdbx_strand_id
1 'polypeptide(L)' 'MPDYNRYQKMIINTLARKLGPAAGDFADDMARKTGTKFTEISPGNIENFASHVEKNAVQFISPAEAQFIANTIRKLKA' A
#
# COMPACT_ATOMS: atom_id res chain seq x y z
N MET A 1 -4.77 16.81 -9.14
CA MET A 1 -4.11 15.77 -9.96
C MET A 1 -5.06 14.57 -10.08
N PRO A 2 -5.66 14.33 -11.25
CA PRO A 2 -6.63 13.24 -11.47
C PRO A 2 -6.06 11.83 -11.23
N ASP A 3 -4.76 11.63 -11.44
CA ASP A 3 -4.11 10.33 -11.30
C ASP A 3 -3.99 9.87 -9.85
N TYR A 4 -4.01 10.80 -8.90
CA TYR A 4 -3.95 10.53 -7.46
C TYR A 4 -5.07 9.58 -6.98
N ASN A 5 -6.31 9.94 -7.31
CA ASN A 5 -7.50 9.14 -6.98
C ASN A 5 -7.51 7.79 -7.69
N ARG A 6 -6.88 7.70 -8.87
CA ARG A 6 -6.76 6.47 -9.63
C ARG A 6 -5.80 5.49 -8.96
N TYR A 7 -4.62 5.96 -8.53
CA TYR A 7 -3.63 5.15 -7.83
C TYR A 7 -4.15 4.65 -6.49
N GLN A 8 -4.80 5.52 -5.72
CA GLN A 8 -5.40 5.16 -4.45
C GLN A 8 -6.48 4.07 -4.60
N LYS A 9 -7.38 4.21 -5.58
CA LYS A 9 -8.38 3.17 -5.89
C LYS A 9 -7.74 1.86 -6.34
N MET A 10 -6.68 1.89 -7.14
CA MET A 10 -5.98 0.67 -7.57
C MET A 10 -5.34 -0.07 -6.40
N ILE A 11 -4.67 0.65 -5.50
CA ILE A 11 -4.04 0.06 -4.31
C ILE A 11 -5.12 -0.56 -3.42
N ILE A 12 -6.17 0.19 -3.07
CA ILE A 12 -7.27 -0.31 -2.23
C ILE A 12 -7.94 -1.52 -2.89
N ASN A 13 -8.22 -1.50 -4.20
CA ASN A 13 -8.82 -2.63 -4.90
C ASN A 13 -7.91 -3.86 -4.98
N THR A 14 -6.59 -3.66 -4.98
CA THR A 14 -5.62 -4.77 -4.99
C THR A 14 -5.50 -5.37 -3.59
N LEU A 15 -5.43 -4.52 -2.56
CA LEU A 15 -5.44 -4.93 -1.16
C LEU A 15 -6.74 -5.62 -0.79
N ALA A 16 -7.90 -5.07 -1.15
CA ALA A 16 -9.21 -5.68 -0.93
C ALA A 16 -9.33 -7.05 -1.61
N ARG A 17 -8.74 -7.24 -2.80
CA ARG A 17 -8.71 -8.55 -3.47
C ARG A 17 -7.81 -9.58 -2.79
N LYS A 18 -6.78 -9.15 -2.07
CA LYS A 18 -5.79 -10.04 -1.45
C LYS A 18 -6.07 -10.31 0.03
N LEU A 19 -6.40 -9.25 0.78
CA LEU A 19 -6.68 -9.27 2.21
C LEU A 19 -8.16 -9.45 2.52
N GLY A 20 -9.04 -9.31 1.51
CA GLY A 20 -10.48 -9.40 1.71
C GLY A 20 -10.97 -8.34 2.69
N PRO A 21 -11.80 -8.70 3.68
CA PRO A 21 -12.30 -7.78 4.70
C PRO A 21 -11.20 -7.08 5.51
N ALA A 22 -10.03 -7.71 5.67
CA ALA A 22 -8.92 -7.17 6.46
C ALA A 22 -8.16 -6.03 5.76
N ALA A 23 -8.54 -5.67 4.53
CA ALA A 23 -7.89 -4.59 3.79
C ALA A 23 -8.06 -3.21 4.45
N GLY A 24 -9.18 -2.96 5.13
CA GLY A 24 -9.41 -1.74 5.90
C GLY A 24 -8.47 -1.65 7.10
N ASP A 25 -8.45 -2.69 7.93
CA ASP A 25 -7.58 -2.76 9.11
C ASP A 25 -6.11 -2.68 8.73
N PHE A 26 -5.70 -3.36 7.65
CA PHE A 26 -4.35 -3.26 7.12
C PHE A 26 -4.02 -1.85 6.64
N ALA A 27 -4.96 -1.17 5.98
CA ALA A 27 -4.76 0.19 5.50
C ALA A 27 -4.53 1.16 6.67
N ASP A 28 -5.32 1.03 7.73
CA ASP A 28 -5.20 1.85 8.94
C ASP A 28 -3.95 1.51 9.78
N ASP A 29 -3.58 0.24 9.89
CA ASP A 29 -2.36 -0.18 10.59
C ASP A 29 -1.09 0.29 9.88
N MET A 30 -1.06 0.17 8.56
CA MET A 30 0.04 0.70 7.76
C MET A 30 0.08 2.22 7.80
N ALA A 31 -1.07 2.90 7.79
CA ALA A 31 -1.12 4.35 7.96
C ALA A 31 -0.52 4.79 9.31
N ARG A 32 -0.85 4.08 10.39
CA ARG A 32 -0.28 4.31 11.72
C ARG A 32 1.22 4.06 11.77
N LYS A 33 1.70 2.95 11.18
CA LYS A 33 3.12 2.55 11.23
C LYS A 33 4.02 3.42 10.34
N THR A 34 3.49 3.94 9.24
CA THR A 34 4.27 4.75 8.28
C THR A 34 4.08 6.24 8.46
N GLY A 35 3.15 6.66 9.34
CA GLY A 35 2.72 8.04 9.48
C GLY A 35 2.09 8.63 8.21
N THR A 36 1.81 7.80 7.20
CA THR A 36 1.30 8.22 5.90
C THR A 36 0.03 7.45 5.60
N LYS A 37 -1.11 8.14 5.48
CA LYS A 37 -2.34 7.45 5.09
C LYS A 37 -2.23 6.96 3.64
N PHE A 38 -2.89 5.86 3.31
CA PHE A 38 -3.01 5.44 1.89
C PHE A 38 -3.63 6.54 1.01
N THR A 39 -4.49 7.38 1.62
CA THR A 39 -5.09 8.58 1.02
C THR A 39 -4.13 9.76 0.87
N GLU A 40 -2.86 9.60 1.29
CA GLU A 40 -1.79 10.61 1.27
C GLU A 40 -0.56 10.14 0.46
N ILE A 41 -0.66 8.99 -0.22
CA ILE A 41 0.40 8.48 -1.12
C ILE A 41 0.52 9.38 -2.34
N SER A 42 1.66 10.02 -2.51
CA SER A 42 2.00 10.88 -3.64
C SER A 42 3.26 10.37 -4.34
N PRO A 43 3.53 10.75 -5.60
CA PRO A 43 4.74 10.34 -6.31
C PRO A 43 6.06 10.55 -5.53
N GLY A 44 6.11 11.60 -4.68
CA GLY A 44 7.29 11.91 -3.86
C GLY A 44 7.51 10.98 -2.65
N ASN A 45 6.49 10.24 -2.19
CA ASN A 45 6.59 9.34 -1.03
C ASN A 45 6.29 7.86 -1.34
N ILE A 46 5.93 7.52 -2.59
CA ILE A 46 5.63 6.16 -3.05
C ILE A 46 6.70 5.14 -2.65
N GLU A 47 7.99 5.48 -2.82
CA GLU A 47 9.08 4.54 -2.54
C GLU A 47 9.22 4.25 -1.04
N ASN A 48 9.09 5.30 -0.22
CA ASN A 48 9.14 5.17 1.23
C ASN A 48 7.94 4.38 1.75
N PHE A 49 6.76 4.60 1.16
CA PHE A 49 5.55 3.87 1.49
C PHE A 49 5.65 2.38 1.09
N ALA A 50 6.08 2.09 -0.14
CA ALA A 50 6.31 0.72 -0.61
C ALA A 50 7.30 -0.04 0.27
N SER A 51 8.42 0.60 0.63
CA SER A 51 9.46 0.00 1.48
C SER A 51 8.95 -0.30 2.89
N HIS A 52 8.09 0.56 3.44
CA HIS A 52 7.46 0.28 4.72
C HIS A 52 6.43 -0.84 4.64
N VAL A 53 5.63 -0.91 3.58
CA VAL A 53 4.70 -2.01 3.34
C VAL A 53 5.47 -3.34 3.24
N GLU A 54 6.57 -3.38 2.50
CA GLU A 54 7.41 -4.58 2.37
C GLU A 54 7.95 -5.06 3.73
N LYS A 55 8.40 -4.13 4.59
CA LYS A 55 8.95 -4.47 5.91
C LYS A 55 7.90 -4.81 6.95
N ASN A 56 6.75 -4.13 6.93
CA ASN A 56 5.76 -4.22 7.99
C ASN A 56 4.55 -5.09 7.64
N ALA A 57 4.31 -5.45 6.38
CA ALA A 57 3.17 -6.30 6.05
C ALA A 57 3.42 -7.79 6.37
N VAL A 58 4.68 -8.21 6.50
CA VAL A 58 5.06 -9.62 6.74
C VAL A 58 4.54 -10.22 8.06
N GLN A 59 4.07 -9.39 8.97
CA GLN A 59 3.40 -9.80 10.22
C GLN A 59 1.93 -10.21 10.01
N PHE A 60 1.35 -9.88 8.86
CA PHE A 60 -0.06 -10.16 8.52
C PHE A 60 -0.20 -11.07 7.29
N ILE A 61 0.79 -11.05 6.39
CA ILE A 61 0.81 -11.81 5.14
C ILE A 61 2.18 -12.41 4.89
N SER A 62 2.30 -13.32 3.92
CA SER A 62 3.58 -13.90 3.57
C SER A 62 4.57 -12.85 3.04
N PRO A 63 5.90 -13.06 3.20
CA PRO A 63 6.92 -12.16 2.62
C PRO A 63 6.78 -11.95 1.12
N ALA A 64 6.41 -13.01 0.38
CA ALA A 64 6.18 -12.94 -1.06
C ALA A 64 5.02 -11.98 -1.41
N GLU A 65 3.93 -12.00 -0.63
CA GLU A 65 2.79 -11.10 -0.83
C GLU A 65 3.12 -9.66 -0.44
N ALA A 66 3.84 -9.46 0.67
CA ALA A 66 4.30 -8.13 1.10
C ALA A 66 5.19 -7.48 0.01
N GLN A 67 6.12 -8.25 -0.54
CA GLN A 67 7.00 -7.80 -1.62
C GLN A 67 6.24 -7.55 -2.92
N PHE A 68 5.24 -8.38 -3.24
CA PHE A 68 4.35 -8.16 -4.39
C PHE A 68 3.55 -6.85 -4.26
N ILE A 69 2.98 -6.58 -3.09
CA ILE A 69 2.22 -5.34 -2.83
C ILE A 69 3.15 -4.14 -2.93
N ALA A 70 4.33 -4.19 -2.32
CA ALA A 70 5.33 -3.13 -2.40
C ALA A 70 5.75 -2.84 -3.85
N ASN A 71 6.01 -3.88 -4.65
CA ASN A 71 6.34 -3.73 -6.07
C ASN A 71 5.17 -3.17 -6.88
N THR A 72 3.93 -3.50 -6.53
CA THR A 72 2.74 -2.91 -7.13
C THR A 72 2.65 -1.42 -6.83
N ILE A 73 2.95 -1.00 -5.59
CA ILE A 73 3.01 0.41 -5.18
C ILE A 73 4.13 1.15 -5.94
N ARG A 74 5.32 0.55 -6.08
CA ARG A 74 6.46 1.14 -6.82
C ARG A 74 6.15 1.39 -8.29
N LYS A 75 5.36 0.50 -8.93
CA LYS A 75 4.92 0.66 -10.33
C LYS A 75 4.03 1.88 -10.55
N LEU A 76 3.51 2.51 -9.50
CA LEU A 76 2.72 3.74 -9.58
C LEU A 76 3.60 4.99 -9.79
N LYS A 77 4.92 4.88 -9.66
CA LYS A 77 5.89 5.92 -9.99
C LYS A 77 6.10 6.08 -11.51
N ALA A 78 5.72 5.06 -12.29
CA ALA A 78 5.89 5.01 -13.75
C ALA A 78 4.73 5.68 -14.50
#